data_AF-A0A9P6BXR3-F1
#
_entry.id   AF-A0A9P6BXR3-F1
#
_cell.length_a   1.000
_cell.length_b   1.000
_cell.length_c   1.000
_cell.angle_alpha   90.00
_cell.angle_beta   90.00
_cell.angle_gamma   90.00
#
_symmetry.space_group_name_H-M   'P 1'
#
loop_
_entity.id
_entity.type
_entity.pdbx_description
1 polymer ?
#
loop_
_entity_poly.entity_id
_entity_poly.type
_entity_poly.pdbx_seq_one_letter_code
_entity_poly.pdbx_strand_id
1 'polypeptide(L)'
;QDSINPCTHPNIMMLDETVDSGDAVIHPFCYAHVLGIFHADIFYLTPGGSFGEGEYQPMNFLWIQWFSYDSDHSAGFSSQCLHHLSFLHDLPTEEFGFLDPDQVVQSVHLIPTFSYGHGDHLGKTLAHEPTGELTDWNYYYINM
;
A
#
# COMPACT_ATOMS: atom_id res chain seq x y z
N GLN A 1 -0.53 -4.30 -18.56
CA GLN A 1 -0.50 -3.07 -17.76
C GLN A 1 -1.87 -2.95 -17.13
N ASP A 2 -1.93 -3.04 -15.81
CA ASP A 2 -3.17 -3.02 -15.05
C ASP A 2 -3.67 -1.59 -14.84
N SER A 3 -4.97 -1.44 -14.61
CA SER A 3 -5.58 -0.15 -14.29
C SER A 3 -5.85 -0.09 -12.79
N ILE A 4 -5.17 0.82 -12.09
CA ILE A 4 -5.41 1.07 -10.67
C ILE A 4 -6.61 1.99 -10.54
N ASN A 5 -7.59 1.60 -9.72
CA ASN A 5 -8.76 2.42 -9.43
C ASN A 5 -9.03 2.36 -7.92
N PRO A 6 -8.86 3.48 -7.18
CA PRO A 6 -9.06 3.53 -5.74
C PRO A 6 -10.43 3.01 -5.28
N CYS A 7 -11.47 3.07 -6.12
CA CYS A 7 -12.82 2.65 -5.75
C CYS A 7 -13.16 1.19 -6.07
N THR A 8 -12.30 0.44 -6.77
CA THR A 8 -12.64 -0.94 -7.19
C THR A 8 -11.45 -1.89 -7.15
N HIS A 9 -10.25 -1.41 -7.47
CA HIS A 9 -9.00 -2.16 -7.45
C HIS A 9 -7.88 -1.28 -6.87
N PRO A 10 -7.95 -0.94 -5.56
CA PRO A 10 -7.00 -0.04 -4.93
C PRO A 10 -5.68 -0.71 -4.53
N ASN A 11 -5.61 -2.03 -4.46
CA ASN A 11 -4.45 -2.72 -3.90
C ASN A 11 -3.35 -2.90 -4.93
N ILE A 12 -2.12 -2.62 -4.52
CA ILE A 12 -0.91 -2.63 -5.36
C ILE A 12 0.21 -3.40 -4.67
N MET A 13 1.18 -3.86 -5.48
CA MET A 13 2.45 -4.41 -4.97
C MET A 13 3.66 -3.75 -5.59
N MET A 14 4.73 -3.71 -4.81
CA MET A 14 6.03 -3.15 -5.14
C MET A 14 7.13 -4.13 -4.71
N LEU A 15 8.34 -3.93 -5.19
CA LEU A 15 9.51 -4.66 -4.70
C LEU A 15 9.91 -4.12 -3.33
N ASP A 16 10.21 -5.03 -2.40
CA ASP A 16 10.76 -4.66 -1.11
C ASP A 16 12.28 -4.42 -1.25
N GLU A 17 12.67 -3.15 -1.27
CA GLU A 17 14.08 -2.73 -1.40
C GLU A 17 14.90 -3.00 -0.12
N THR A 18 14.26 -3.34 1.00
CA THR A 18 14.96 -3.62 2.27
C THR A 18 15.51 -5.04 2.35
N VAL A 19 15.09 -5.91 1.43
CA VAL A 19 15.47 -7.31 1.43
C VAL A 19 16.75 -7.50 0.61
N ASP A 20 17.87 -7.66 1.32
CA ASP A 20 19.16 -7.94 0.68
C ASP A 20 19.15 -9.35 0.06
N SER A 21 19.73 -9.50 -1.13
CA SER A 21 19.61 -10.72 -1.97
C SER A 21 20.31 -11.96 -1.39
N GLY A 22 20.89 -11.85 -0.18
CA GLY A 22 21.69 -12.87 0.49
C GLY A 22 20.97 -13.64 1.60
N ASP A 23 19.87 -13.13 2.14
CA ASP A 23 19.06 -13.84 3.14
C ASP A 23 17.93 -14.63 2.47
N ALA A 24 17.46 -15.68 3.13
CA ALA A 24 16.34 -16.50 2.64
C ALA A 24 15.06 -15.64 2.66
N VAL A 25 14.84 -14.89 1.59
CA VAL A 25 13.70 -13.98 1.43
C VAL A 25 12.42 -14.77 1.52
N ILE A 26 11.69 -14.62 2.63
CA ILE A 26 10.38 -15.24 2.83
C ILE A 26 9.37 -14.60 1.86
N HIS A 27 9.49 -13.30 1.59
CA HIS A 27 8.61 -12.58 0.67
C HIS A 27 9.29 -11.30 0.09
N PRO A 28 9.48 -11.17 -1.24
CA PRO A 28 10.25 -10.07 -1.85
C PRO A 28 9.42 -8.83 -2.19
N PHE A 29 8.15 -8.78 -1.77
CA PHE A 29 7.21 -7.74 -2.17
C PHE A 29 6.59 -7.05 -0.95
N CYS A 30 6.31 -5.76 -1.10
CA CYS A 30 5.47 -5.01 -0.17
C CYS A 30 4.15 -4.62 -0.86
N TYR A 31 3.12 -4.38 -0.06
CA TYR A 31 1.77 -4.11 -0.55
C TYR A 31 1.21 -2.84 0.07
N ALA A 32 0.38 -2.16 -0.71
CA ALA A 32 -0.33 -0.99 -0.23
C ALA A 32 -1.73 -0.89 -0.82
N HIS A 33 -2.60 -0.19 -0.10
CA HIS A 33 -3.93 0.19 -0.52
C HIS A 33 -3.91 1.65 -0.97
N VAL A 34 -4.29 1.92 -2.22
CA VAL A 34 -4.33 3.28 -2.77
C VAL A 34 -5.59 4.00 -2.32
N LEU A 35 -5.40 5.05 -1.52
CA LEU A 35 -6.48 5.92 -1.03
C LEU A 35 -6.81 7.04 -2.02
N GLY A 36 -5.80 7.50 -2.76
CA GLY A 36 -5.98 8.59 -3.71
C GLY A 36 -4.86 8.66 -4.74
N ILE A 37 -5.23 9.13 -5.93
CA ILE A 37 -4.30 9.39 -7.03
C ILE A 37 -4.31 10.89 -7.26
N PHE A 38 -3.14 11.52 -7.14
CA PHE A 38 -3.01 12.96 -7.21
C PHE A 38 -2.08 13.39 -8.34
N HIS A 39 -2.35 14.59 -8.84
CA HIS A 39 -1.54 15.30 -9.82
C HIS A 39 -1.36 16.74 -9.30
N ALA A 40 -0.13 17.22 -9.27
CA ALA A 40 0.18 18.58 -8.85
C ALA A 40 1.33 19.16 -9.68
N ASP A 41 1.25 20.46 -9.95
CA ASP A 41 2.38 21.24 -10.44
C ASP A 41 3.25 21.63 -9.25
N ILE A 42 4.42 21.00 -9.14
CA ILE A 42 5.36 21.23 -8.04
C ILE A 42 6.46 22.20 -8.46
N PHE A 43 6.95 22.98 -7.50
CA PHE A 43 8.09 23.86 -7.69
C PHE A 43 9.19 23.48 -6.71
N TYR A 44 10.34 23.03 -7.21
CA TYR A 44 11.45 22.60 -6.36
C TYR A 44 12.28 23.81 -5.90
N LEU A 45 12.27 24.07 -4.59
CA LEU A 45 13.11 25.11 -3.98
C LEU A 45 14.48 24.52 -3.65
N THR A 46 15.47 24.72 -4.51
CA THR A 46 16.85 24.35 -4.20
C THR A 46 17.38 25.23 -3.06
N PRO A 47 17.99 24.67 -2.00
CA PRO A 47 18.59 25.47 -0.94
C PRO A 47 19.67 26.42 -1.50
N GLY A 48 19.46 27.74 -1.34
CA GLY A 48 20.34 28.77 -1.90
C GLY A 48 20.02 29.20 -3.34
N GLY A 49 18.99 28.62 -3.96
CA GLY A 49 18.43 29.08 -5.24
C GLY A 49 17.62 30.36 -5.08
N SER A 50 17.64 31.20 -6.12
CA SER A 50 16.85 32.43 -6.14
C SER A 50 15.36 32.10 -6.37
N PHE A 51 14.44 32.73 -5.63
CA PHE A 51 13.01 32.66 -5.92
C PHE A 51 12.77 33.16 -7.36
N GLY A 52 12.36 32.25 -8.26
CA GLY A 52 11.95 32.59 -9.62
C GLY A 52 12.78 32.01 -10.77
N GLU A 53 13.84 31.23 -10.51
CA GLU A 53 14.63 30.57 -11.57
C GLU A 53 14.21 29.11 -11.86
N GLY A 54 13.26 28.57 -11.09
CA GLY A 54 12.71 27.23 -11.32
C GLY A 54 11.52 27.24 -12.30
N GLU A 55 11.26 26.10 -12.92
CA GLU A 55 10.02 25.85 -13.66
C GLU A 55 9.10 24.94 -12.83
N TYR A 56 7.79 25.16 -12.94
CA TYR A 56 6.82 24.22 -12.40
C TYR A 56 6.91 22.91 -13.16
N GLN A 57 6.94 21.80 -12.43
CA GLN A 57 7.00 20.46 -12.99
C GLN A 57 5.74 19.69 -12.59
N PRO A 58 5.02 19.09 -13.55
CA PRO A 58 3.91 18.21 -13.21
C PRO A 58 4.45 16.95 -12.52
N MET A 59 3.84 16.57 -11.41
CA MET A 59 4.16 15.35 -10.68
C MET A 59 2.88 14.60 -10.33
N ASN A 60 2.92 13.28 -10.54
CA ASN A 60 1.89 12.36 -10.08
C ASN A 60 2.39 11.64 -8.82
N PHE A 61 1.50 11.43 -7.86
CA PHE A 61 1.82 10.67 -6.66
C PHE A 61 0.57 9.98 -6.12
N LEU A 62 0.78 8.83 -5.49
CA LEU A 62 -0.27 8.05 -4.85
C LEU A 62 -0.25 8.34 -3.35
N TRP A 63 -1.42 8.56 -2.76
CA TRP A 63 -1.58 8.50 -1.31
C TRP A 63 -2.03 7.08 -0.96
N ILE A 64 -1.27 6.44 -0.09
CA ILE A 64 -1.42 5.01 0.19
C ILE A 64 -1.49 4.74 1.68
N GLN A 65 -2.05 3.58 2.01
CA GLN A 65 -1.98 2.95 3.31
C GLN A 65 -1.23 1.62 3.19
N TRP A 66 -0.26 1.38 4.05
CA TRP A 66 0.60 0.20 3.98
C TRP A 66 -0.04 -1.04 4.58
N PHE A 67 0.21 -2.19 3.96
CA PHE A 67 -0.04 -3.50 4.55
C PHE A 67 1.22 -4.01 5.25
N SER A 68 1.03 -4.70 6.36
CA SER A 68 2.03 -5.53 7.01
C SER A 68 1.92 -6.97 6.52
N TYR A 69 3.06 -7.59 6.25
CA TYR A 69 3.14 -9.01 5.92
C TYR A 69 3.23 -9.83 7.22
N ASP A 70 2.33 -10.79 7.39
CA ASP A 70 2.34 -11.68 8.57
C ASP A 70 3.39 -12.77 8.40
N SER A 71 4.57 -12.55 9.00
CA SER A 71 5.68 -13.52 8.99
C SER A 71 5.48 -14.71 9.93
N ASP A 72 4.59 -14.59 10.91
CA ASP A 72 4.33 -15.64 11.90
C ASP A 72 3.33 -16.68 11.37
N HIS A 73 2.56 -16.31 10.34
CA HIS A 73 1.67 -17.24 9.64
C HIS A 73 2.44 -18.23 8.78
N SER A 74 2.17 -19.53 8.96
CA SER A 74 2.72 -20.59 8.11
C SER A 74 2.09 -20.55 6.71
N ALA A 75 2.63 -19.72 5.82
CA ALA A 75 2.20 -19.59 4.43
C ALA A 75 3.14 -20.33 3.45
N GLY A 76 2.62 -20.60 2.24
CA GLY A 76 3.38 -21.14 1.13
C GLY A 76 2.99 -22.56 0.72
N PHE A 77 3.67 -23.07 -0.30
CA PHE A 77 3.31 -24.35 -0.93
C PHE A 77 3.35 -25.54 0.05
N SER A 78 4.29 -25.51 1.01
CA SER A 78 4.44 -26.55 2.02
C SER A 78 3.28 -26.61 3.02
N SER A 79 2.70 -25.47 3.37
CA SER A 79 1.53 -25.40 4.26
C SER A 79 0.20 -25.44 3.51
N GLN A 80 0.24 -25.33 2.16
CA GLN A 80 -0.94 -25.22 1.29
C GLN A 80 -1.86 -24.06 1.67
N CYS A 81 -1.28 -23.02 2.30
CA CYS A 81 -1.99 -21.81 2.71
C CYS A 81 -1.44 -20.59 1.95
N LEU A 82 -2.33 -19.71 1.53
CA LEU A 82 -1.96 -18.42 0.93
C LEU A 82 -1.32 -17.52 2.00
N HIS A 83 -0.48 -16.59 1.55
CA HIS A 83 0.09 -15.56 2.41
C HIS A 83 -1.00 -14.59 2.89
N HIS A 84 -0.87 -14.12 4.13
CA HIS A 84 -1.79 -13.16 4.73
C HIS A 84 -1.13 -11.78 4.85
N LEU A 85 -1.95 -10.75 4.65
CA LEU A 85 -1.64 -9.36 4.93
C LEU A 85 -2.62 -8.82 5.96
N SER A 86 -2.18 -7.86 6.76
CA SER A 86 -3.02 -7.03 7.61
C SER A 86 -2.69 -5.56 7.37
N PHE A 87 -3.58 -4.63 7.70
CA PHE A 87 -3.21 -3.22 7.68
C PHE A 87 -2.15 -2.93 8.73
N LEU A 88 -1.16 -2.10 8.38
CA LEU A 88 -0.12 -1.69 9.32
C LEU A 88 -0.70 -0.70 10.34
N HIS A 89 -0.94 -1.17 11.57
CA HIS A 89 -1.55 -0.33 12.62
C HIS A 89 -0.61 -0.03 13.80
N ASP A 90 0.48 -0.78 13.94
CA ASP A 90 1.36 -0.67 15.11
C ASP A 90 2.21 0.61 15.12
N LEU A 91 2.37 1.26 13.96
CA LEU A 91 3.19 2.45 13.76
C LEU A 91 2.39 3.54 13.05
N PRO A 92 1.66 4.41 13.78
CA PRO A 92 0.74 5.40 13.19
C PRO A 92 1.40 6.39 12.22
N THR A 93 2.71 6.62 12.39
CA THR A 93 3.49 7.50 11.50
C THR A 93 3.90 6.81 10.20
N GLU A 94 3.83 5.49 10.13
CA GLU A 94 4.25 4.67 8.99
C GLU A 94 3.06 3.98 8.30
N GLU A 95 1.87 4.06 8.87
CA GLU A 95 0.63 3.50 8.29
C GLU A 95 0.30 4.12 6.93
N PHE A 96 0.51 5.43 6.77
CA PHE A 96 0.20 6.17 5.56
C PHE A 96 1.46 6.70 4.88
N GLY A 97 1.45 6.74 3.56
CA GLY A 97 2.58 7.21 2.79
C GLY A 97 2.19 7.87 1.47
N PHE A 98 3.18 8.48 0.84
CA PHE A 98 3.12 8.88 -0.56
C PHE A 98 4.06 8.02 -1.38
N LEU A 99 3.62 7.63 -2.57
CA LEU A 99 4.36 6.72 -3.44
C LEU A 99 4.43 7.27 -4.87
N ASP A 100 5.58 7.08 -5.52
CA ASP A 100 5.74 7.31 -6.95
C ASP A 100 5.03 6.18 -7.73
N PRO A 101 4.07 6.48 -8.63
CA PRO A 101 3.42 5.47 -9.47
C PRO A 101 4.38 4.55 -10.21
N ASP A 102 5.59 5.01 -10.55
CA ASP A 102 6.58 4.21 -11.28
C ASP A 102 7.20 3.08 -10.42
N GLN A 103 7.04 3.13 -9.09
CA GLN A 103 7.46 2.04 -8.19
C GLN A 103 6.48 0.87 -8.17
N VAL A 104 5.26 1.05 -8.69
CA VAL A 104 4.23 0.01 -8.68
C VAL A 104 4.53 -1.04 -9.74
N VAL A 105 4.67 -2.30 -9.31
CA VAL A 105 4.90 -3.43 -10.22
C VAL A 105 3.60 -3.87 -10.87
N GLN A 106 2.56 -4.12 -10.06
CA GLN A 106 1.24 -4.53 -10.54
C GLN A 106 0.13 -4.28 -9.51
N SER A 107 -1.11 -4.38 -9.97
CA SER A 107 -2.27 -4.45 -9.09
C SER A 107 -2.38 -5.83 -8.44
N VAL A 108 -3.00 -5.92 -7.26
CA VAL A 108 -3.17 -7.19 -6.53
C VAL A 108 -4.61 -7.39 -6.13
N HIS A 109 -5.10 -8.61 -6.27
CA HIS A 109 -6.39 -9.00 -5.76
C HIS A 109 -6.24 -9.55 -4.33
N LEU A 110 -6.80 -8.85 -3.35
CA LEU A 110 -6.80 -9.27 -1.96
C LEU A 110 -8.15 -9.89 -1.61
N ILE A 111 -8.13 -11.12 -1.07
CA ILE A 111 -9.35 -11.84 -0.68
C ILE A 111 -9.51 -11.71 0.84
N PRO A 112 -10.60 -11.11 1.34
CA PRO A 112 -10.88 -11.05 2.76
C PRO A 112 -10.85 -12.42 3.45
N THR A 113 -10.19 -12.49 4.60
CA THR A 113 -10.19 -13.71 5.42
C THR A 113 -11.37 -13.70 6.39
N PHE A 114 -12.53 -14.15 5.90
CA PHE A 114 -13.81 -14.12 6.62
C PHE A 114 -13.77 -14.74 8.03
N SER A 115 -12.91 -15.73 8.27
CA SER A 115 -12.80 -16.43 9.55
C SER A 115 -12.21 -15.60 10.68
N TYR A 116 -11.42 -14.57 10.38
CA TYR A 116 -10.79 -13.71 11.39
C TYR A 116 -11.64 -12.48 11.74
N GLY A 117 -12.80 -12.32 11.09
CA GLY A 117 -13.73 -11.21 11.35
C GLY A 117 -13.18 -9.85 10.93
N HIS A 118 -13.81 -8.81 11.48
CA HIS A 118 -13.48 -7.42 11.20
C HIS A 118 -12.90 -6.73 12.44
N GLY A 119 -12.14 -5.67 12.20
CA GLY A 119 -11.64 -4.76 13.22
C GLY A 119 -11.91 -3.32 12.82
N ASP A 120 -12.28 -2.50 13.80
CA ASP A 120 -12.35 -1.05 13.63
C ASP A 120 -11.04 -0.45 14.15
N HIS A 121 -10.06 -0.33 13.25
CA HIS A 121 -8.72 0.15 13.60
C HIS A 121 -8.58 1.66 13.38
N LEU A 122 -9.32 2.23 12.42
CA LEU A 122 -9.19 3.65 12.04
C LEU A 122 -10.38 4.51 12.44
N GLY A 123 -11.55 3.91 12.68
CA GLY A 123 -12.80 4.65 12.78
C GLY A 123 -13.15 5.40 11.49
N LYS A 124 -14.02 6.41 11.60
CA LYS A 124 -14.43 7.26 10.46
C LYS A 124 -13.27 8.14 10.01
N THR A 125 -12.58 7.75 8.94
CA THR A 125 -11.49 8.51 8.33
C THR A 125 -11.70 8.69 6.83
N LEU A 126 -10.89 9.56 6.22
CA LEU A 126 -10.85 9.73 4.76
C LEU A 126 -10.30 8.48 4.04
N ALA A 127 -9.69 7.55 4.78
CA ALA A 127 -9.18 6.31 4.23
C ALA A 127 -10.27 5.24 4.03
N HIS A 128 -11.49 5.48 4.54
CA HIS A 128 -12.61 4.55 4.43
C HIS A 128 -13.47 4.81 3.19
N GLU A 129 -13.92 3.71 2.56
CA GLU A 129 -14.89 3.83 1.49
C GLU A 129 -16.22 4.46 2.00
N PRO A 130 -16.84 5.35 1.21
CA PRO A 130 -18.08 6.02 1.60
C PRO A 130 -19.31 5.08 1.65
N THR A 131 -19.16 3.81 1.29
CA THR A 131 -20.22 2.78 1.15
C THR A 131 -20.72 2.22 2.48
N GLY A 132 -20.12 2.59 3.61
CA GLY A 132 -20.79 2.56 4.92
C GLY A 132 -20.49 1.38 5.84
N GLU A 133 -19.67 0.41 5.41
CA GLU A 133 -19.08 -0.57 6.33
C GLU A 133 -17.81 0.02 6.93
N LEU A 134 -17.92 0.53 8.15
CA LEU A 134 -16.84 1.17 8.90
C LEU A 134 -15.81 0.17 9.46
N THR A 135 -15.73 -1.03 8.90
CA THR A 135 -14.94 -2.12 9.48
C THR A 135 -14.17 -2.84 8.39
N ASP A 136 -12.84 -2.78 8.47
CA ASP A 136 -11.94 -3.52 7.60
C ASP A 136 -11.82 -4.97 8.07
N TRP A 137 -11.52 -5.88 7.15
CA TRP A 137 -11.14 -7.24 7.52
C TRP A 137 -9.79 -7.23 8.23
N ASN A 138 -9.64 -8.06 9.26
CA ASN A 138 -8.39 -8.14 10.03
C ASN A 138 -7.23 -8.67 9.18
N TYR A 139 -7.52 -9.56 8.23
CA TYR A 139 -6.54 -10.18 7.36
C TYR A 139 -7.08 -10.36 5.94
N TYR A 140 -6.18 -10.36 4.98
CA TYR A 140 -6.44 -10.60 3.57
C TYR A 140 -5.46 -11.62 3.01
N TYR A 141 -5.97 -12.57 2.24
CA TYR A 141 -5.15 -13.46 1.42
C TYR A 141 -4.67 -12.77 0.16
N ILE A 142 -3.39 -12.98 -0.17
CA ILE A 142 -2.79 -12.53 -1.42
C ILE A 142 -3.20 -13.49 -2.53
N ASN A 143 -3.91 -12.98 -3.54
CA ASN A 143 -4.22 -13.71 -4.77
C ASN A 143 -3.55 -13.02 -5.96
N MET A 144 -2.62 -13.74 -6.60
CA MET A 144 -1.89 -13.31 -7.80
C MET A 144 -2.38 -14.07 -9.02
#